data_AF-A0A9D9QA80-F1
#
_entry.id   AF-A0A9D9QA80-F1
#
_cell.length_a   1.000
_cell.length_b   1.000
_cell.length_c   1.000
_cell.angle_alpha   90.00
_cell.angle_beta   90.00
_cell.angle_gamma   90.00
#
_symmetry.space_group_name_H-M   'P 1'
#
loop_
_entity.id
_entity.type
_entity.pdbx_description
1 polymer ?
#
loop_
_entity_poly.entity_id
_entity_poly.type
_entity_poly.pdbx_seq_one_letter_code
_entity_poly.pdbx_strand_id
1 'polypeptide(L)'
;MTEEELRRKIGTENPFKVPDGYFEGFAENMMRLLPEKAAEETHPKIGVGRRTWRPWLYAAAAVCAVALIIGAVHRADSTRAADYVAEYTEEEMSDYMATSLFDEYTLYSYLTDEE
;
A
#
# COMPACT_ATOMS: atom_id res chain seq x y z
N MET A 1 -59.75 -39.85 -0.72
CA MET A 1 -60.42 -38.99 0.26
C MET A 1 -60.90 -37.76 -0.49
N THR A 2 -62.18 -37.74 -0.87
CA THR A 2 -62.77 -36.68 -1.71
C THR A 2 -63.33 -35.53 -0.83
N GLU A 3 -63.53 -34.33 -1.40
CA GLU A 3 -64.03 -33.15 -0.67
C GLU A 3 -65.39 -33.42 0.03
N GLU A 4 -66.24 -34.22 -0.61
CA GLU A 4 -67.54 -34.62 -0.06
C GLU A 4 -67.40 -35.51 1.20
N GLU A 5 -66.43 -36.42 1.22
CA GLU A 5 -66.13 -37.26 2.40
C GLU A 5 -65.59 -36.43 3.57
N LEU A 6 -64.83 -35.37 3.28
CA LEU A 6 -64.28 -34.46 4.28
C LEU A 6 -65.39 -33.61 4.92
N ARG A 7 -66.26 -33.01 4.09
CA ARG A 7 -67.39 -32.19 4.55
C ARG A 7 -68.37 -32.99 5.40
N ARG A 8 -68.64 -34.25 5.03
CA ARG A 8 -69.54 -35.13 5.79
C ARG A 8 -68.98 -35.50 7.17
N LYS A 9 -67.65 -35.60 7.31
CA LYS A 9 -67.00 -35.99 8.58
C LYS A 9 -66.75 -34.80 9.52
N ILE A 10 -66.46 -33.62 8.99
CA ILE A 10 -65.98 -32.47 9.79
C ILE A 10 -67.06 -31.38 9.93
N GLY A 11 -68.07 -31.36 9.06
CA GLY A 11 -69.08 -30.30 9.04
C GLY A 11 -68.56 -29.00 8.42
N THR A 12 -69.46 -28.08 8.09
CA THR A 12 -69.14 -26.75 7.55
C THR A 12 -68.84 -25.71 8.63
N GLU A 13 -68.95 -26.08 9.90
CA GLU A 13 -68.67 -25.17 11.01
C GLU A 13 -67.16 -25.01 11.18
N ASN A 14 -66.70 -23.77 11.31
CA ASN A 14 -65.29 -23.46 11.53
C ASN A 14 -64.95 -23.67 13.02
N PRO A 15 -64.17 -24.70 13.39
CA PRO A 15 -63.78 -24.94 14.78
C PRO A 15 -62.69 -23.96 15.24
N PHE A 16 -62.04 -23.24 14.32
CA PHE A 16 -61.01 -22.26 14.63
C PHE A 16 -61.63 -20.89 14.86
N LYS A 17 -62.15 -20.68 16.07
CA LYS A 17 -62.53 -19.34 16.56
C LYS A 17 -61.51 -18.85 17.56
N VAL A 18 -61.06 -17.63 17.35
CA VAL A 18 -60.13 -16.94 18.23
C VAL A 18 -60.95 -16.16 19.26
N PRO A 19 -60.51 -16.06 20.54
CA PRO A 19 -61.15 -15.20 21.53
C PRO A 19 -61.20 -13.74 21.09
N ASP A 20 -62.24 -13.03 21.49
CA ASP A 20 -62.38 -11.59 21.23
C ASP A 20 -61.16 -10.84 21.81
N GLY A 21 -60.52 -10.00 20.99
CA GLY A 21 -59.35 -9.21 21.39
C GLY A 21 -57.99 -9.93 21.37
N TYR A 22 -57.90 -11.21 20.97
CA TYR A 22 -56.61 -11.94 20.95
C TYR A 22 -55.51 -11.29 20.08
N PHE A 23 -55.90 -10.67 18.97
CA PHE A 23 -54.97 -9.96 18.08
C PHE A 23 -54.85 -8.47 18.41
N GLU A 24 -55.51 -8.00 19.46
CA GLU A 24 -55.44 -6.60 19.91
C GLU A 24 -54.03 -6.30 20.42
N GLY A 25 -53.37 -5.30 19.84
CA GLY A 25 -51.98 -4.97 20.18
C GLY A 25 -50.93 -6.01 19.75
N PHE A 26 -51.29 -7.08 19.03
CA PHE A 26 -50.32 -8.08 18.56
C PHE A 26 -49.24 -7.46 17.68
N ALA A 27 -49.64 -6.61 16.73
CA ALA A 27 -48.70 -5.95 15.83
C ALA A 27 -47.72 -5.04 16.59
N GLU A 28 -48.19 -4.31 17.60
CA GLU A 28 -47.35 -3.46 18.45
C GLU A 28 -46.37 -4.29 19.28
N ASN A 29 -46.84 -5.36 19.90
CA ASN A 29 -45.99 -6.30 20.64
C ASN A 29 -44.96 -6.97 19.73
N MET A 30 -45.35 -7.35 18.50
CA MET A 30 -44.45 -7.93 17.50
C MET A 30 -43.38 -6.91 17.09
N MET A 31 -43.76 -5.67 16.81
CA MET A 31 -42.83 -4.57 16.51
C MET A 31 -41.91 -4.24 17.69
N ARG A 32 -42.35 -4.41 18.93
CA ARG A 32 -41.52 -4.25 20.13
C ARG A 32 -40.54 -5.40 20.35
N LEU A 33 -40.91 -6.61 19.92
CA LEU A 33 -40.07 -7.80 19.96
C LEU A 33 -39.05 -7.83 18.81
N LEU A 34 -39.34 -7.11 17.72
CA LEU A 34 -38.36 -6.86 16.69
C LEU A 34 -37.21 -6.05 17.30
N PRO A 35 -35.96 -6.53 17.19
CA PRO A 35 -34.82 -5.75 17.66
C PRO A 35 -34.82 -4.43 16.88
N GLU A 36 -34.91 -3.31 17.60
CA GLU A 36 -34.78 -1.93 17.08
C GLU A 36 -33.50 -1.74 16.23
N LYS A 37 -32.57 -2.70 16.36
CA LYS A 37 -31.23 -2.76 15.77
C LYS A 37 -31.14 -3.33 14.36
N ALA A 38 -32.23 -3.46 13.61
CA ALA A 38 -32.12 -3.66 12.16
C ALA A 38 -31.87 -2.34 11.39
N ALA A 39 -32.05 -1.18 12.05
CA ALA A 39 -31.68 0.13 11.50
C ALA A 39 -30.29 0.61 11.95
N GLU A 40 -29.56 -0.22 12.69
CA GLU A 40 -28.11 -0.10 12.76
C GLU A 40 -27.54 -1.27 11.97
N GLU A 41 -27.56 -1.12 10.65
CA GLU A 41 -26.46 -1.63 9.84
C GLU A 41 -25.19 -0.94 10.35
N THR A 42 -24.68 -1.37 11.51
CA THR A 42 -23.26 -1.36 11.75
C THR A 42 -22.70 -2.37 10.75
N HIS A 43 -22.58 -1.94 9.49
CA HIS A 43 -21.56 -2.43 8.59
C HIS A 43 -20.34 -2.64 9.48
N PRO A 44 -19.81 -3.87 9.62
CA PRO A 44 -18.60 -4.04 10.38
C PRO A 44 -17.66 -3.01 9.78
N LYS A 45 -17.16 -2.08 10.60
CA LYS A 45 -16.10 -1.17 10.21
C LYS A 45 -14.92 -2.09 9.97
N ILE A 46 -14.86 -2.69 8.78
CA ILE A 46 -13.75 -3.52 8.34
C ILE A 46 -12.58 -2.55 8.47
N GLY A 47 -11.73 -2.78 9.46
CA GLY A 47 -10.64 -1.89 9.79
C GLY A 47 -9.80 -1.65 8.54
N VAL A 48 -10.03 -0.52 7.88
CA VAL A 48 -9.39 -0.13 6.61
C VAL A 48 -7.88 0.05 6.80
N GLY A 49 -7.38 0.02 8.04
CA GLY A 49 -6.00 0.24 8.42
C GLY A 49 -4.99 -0.78 7.88
N ARG A 50 -5.37 -2.03 7.56
CA ARG A 50 -4.38 -3.02 7.06
C ARG A 50 -4.30 -3.09 5.53
N ARG A 51 -5.36 -2.69 4.81
CA ARG A 51 -5.39 -2.73 3.34
C ARG A 51 -4.77 -1.50 2.69
N THR A 52 -4.78 -0.36 3.39
CA THR A 52 -4.24 0.93 2.92
C THR A 52 -2.72 1.02 2.96
N TRP A 53 -2.04 0.29 3.85
CA TRP A 53 -0.57 0.38 4.01
C TRP A 53 0.21 -0.62 3.14
N ARG A 54 -0.46 -1.68 2.66
CA ARG A 54 0.11 -2.68 1.75
C ARG A 54 0.72 -2.07 0.47
N PRO A 55 0.03 -1.21 -0.30
CA PRO A 55 0.62 -0.62 -1.50
C PRO A 55 1.85 0.26 -1.20
N TRP A 56 1.87 0.92 -0.04
CA TRP A 56 3.01 1.75 0.36
C TRP A 56 4.26 0.92 0.69
N LEU A 57 4.09 -0.26 1.29
CA LEU A 57 5.18 -1.22 1.49
C LEU A 57 5.76 -1.73 0.16
N TYR A 58 4.93 -2.03 -0.84
CA TYR A 58 5.42 -2.41 -2.17
C TYR A 58 6.16 -1.26 -2.87
N ALA A 59 5.63 -0.04 -2.76
CA ALA A 59 6.31 1.15 -3.29
C ALA A 59 7.67 1.37 -2.62
N ALA A 60 7.75 1.27 -1.29
CA ALA A 60 9.00 1.38 -0.54
C ALA A 60 10.02 0.31 -0.97
N ALA A 61 9.58 -0.95 -1.10
CA ALA A 61 10.44 -2.03 -1.57
C ALA A 61 10.98 -1.78 -2.99
N ALA A 62 10.15 -1.26 -3.90
CA ALA A 62 10.56 -0.92 -5.26
C ALA A 62 11.60 0.22 -5.28
N VAL A 63 11.41 1.25 -4.46
CA VAL A 63 12.38 2.35 -4.32
C VAL A 63 13.70 1.85 -3.76
N CYS A 64 13.67 1.01 -2.71
CA CYS A 64 14.88 0.40 -2.17
C CYS A 64 15.61 -0.46 -3.21
N ALA A 65 14.88 -1.25 -4.00
CA ALA A 65 15.47 -2.05 -5.07
C ALA A 65 16.18 -1.19 -6.12
N VAL A 66 15.55 -0.11 -6.58
CA VAL A 66 16.16 0.83 -7.54
C VAL A 66 17.37 1.54 -6.94
N ALA A 67 17.27 2.00 -5.68
CA ALA A 67 18.38 2.66 -4.99
C ALA A 67 19.60 1.73 -4.82
N LEU A 68 19.37 0.44 -4.54
CA LEU A 68 20.44 -0.55 -4.45
C LEU A 68 21.11 -0.80 -5.80
N ILE A 69 20.36 -0.84 -6.90
CA ILE A 69 20.91 -0.99 -8.24
C ILE A 69 21.77 0.23 -8.61
N ILE A 70 21.26 1.45 -8.37
CA ILE A 70 22.00 2.70 -8.63
C ILE A 70 23.27 2.74 -7.77
N GLY A 71 23.16 2.43 -6.48
CA GLY A 71 24.30 2.40 -5.57
C GLY A 71 25.34 1.34 -5.96
N ALA A 72 24.92 0.18 -6.45
CA ALA A 72 25.82 -0.86 -6.94
C ALA A 72 26.59 -0.43 -8.21
N VAL A 73 25.90 0.23 -9.16
CA VAL A 73 26.55 0.78 -10.36
C VAL A 73 27.53 1.89 -9.97
N HIS A 74 27.11 2.82 -9.12
CA HIS A 74 27.98 3.93 -8.71
C HIS A 74 29.21 3.46 -7.91
N ARG A 75 29.03 2.41 -7.10
CA ARG A 75 30.15 1.76 -6.41
C ARG A 75 31.08 1.05 -7.39
N ALA A 76 30.54 0.37 -8.39
CA ALA A 76 31.33 -0.27 -9.45
C ALA A 76 32.13 0.78 -10.26
N ASP A 77 31.52 1.91 -10.59
CA ASP A 77 32.18 3.02 -11.29
C ASP A 77 33.28 3.66 -10.43
N SER A 78 33.04 3.88 -9.13
CA SER A 78 34.08 4.36 -8.21
C SER A 78 35.22 3.36 -8.05
N THR A 79 34.92 2.06 -7.97
CA THR A 79 35.99 1.05 -7.92
C THR A 79 36.77 0.97 -9.23
N ARG A 80 36.11 1.11 -10.38
CA ARG A 80 36.79 1.14 -11.70
C ARG A 80 37.61 2.41 -11.86
N ALA A 81 37.11 3.57 -11.45
CA ALA A 81 37.87 4.81 -11.46
C ALA A 81 39.10 4.72 -10.55
N ALA A 82 38.97 4.11 -9.36
CA ALA A 82 40.11 3.85 -8.49
C ALA A 82 41.12 2.87 -9.10
N ASP A 83 40.65 1.83 -9.79
CA ASP A 83 41.50 0.86 -10.49
C ASP A 83 42.26 1.51 -11.67
N TYR A 84 41.57 2.33 -12.47
CA TYR A 84 42.19 3.10 -13.57
C TYR A 84 43.26 4.06 -13.06
N VAL A 85 43.04 4.73 -11.93
CA VAL A 85 44.03 5.64 -11.33
C VAL A 85 45.21 4.86 -10.73
N ALA A 86 44.97 3.65 -10.22
CA ALA A 86 46.03 2.78 -9.67
C ALA A 86 46.88 2.08 -10.74
N GLU A 87 46.40 1.98 -11.99
CA GLU A 87 47.12 1.40 -13.12
C GLU A 87 48.21 2.35 -13.68
N TYR A 88 48.07 3.67 -13.47
CA TYR A 88 49.10 4.64 -13.86
C TYR A 88 50.25 4.69 -12.86
N THR A 89 51.49 4.75 -13.39
CA THR A 89 52.69 4.91 -12.56
C THR A 89 52.77 6.32 -11.98
N GLU A 90 53.30 6.46 -10.75
CA GLU A 90 53.44 7.78 -10.09
C GLU A 90 54.26 8.78 -10.94
N GLU A 91 55.22 8.27 -11.72
CA GLU A 91 56.06 9.07 -12.62
C GLU A 91 55.26 9.69 -13.77
N GLU A 92 54.39 8.91 -14.43
CA GLU A 92 53.54 9.40 -15.52
C GLU A 92 52.46 10.37 -15.00
N MET A 93 51.83 10.07 -13.85
CA MET A 93 50.84 10.94 -13.23
C MET A 93 51.44 12.30 -12.82
N SER A 94 52.68 12.29 -12.32
CA SER A 94 53.41 13.49 -11.94
C SER A 94 53.66 14.42 -13.13
N ASP A 95 54.04 13.90 -14.29
CA ASP A 95 54.32 14.71 -15.49
C ASP A 95 53.07 15.41 -16.02
N TYR A 96 51.95 14.69 -16.09
CA TYR A 96 50.65 15.28 -16.44
C TYR A 96 50.17 16.31 -15.42
N MET A 97 50.31 16.03 -14.13
CA MET A 97 49.95 16.99 -13.10
C MET A 97 50.85 18.22 -13.11
N ALA A 98 52.16 18.07 -13.29
CA ALA A 98 53.11 19.17 -13.40
C ALA A 98 52.77 20.09 -14.58
N THR A 99 52.39 19.51 -15.72
CA THR A 99 51.92 20.26 -16.90
C THR A 99 50.64 21.04 -16.60
N SER A 100 49.71 20.43 -15.86
CA SER A 100 48.45 21.10 -15.46
C SER A 100 48.62 22.15 -14.35
N LEU A 101 49.63 21.95 -13.49
CA LEU A 101 50.00 22.85 -12.39
C LEU A 101 50.93 23.98 -12.86
N PHE A 102 51.37 23.95 -14.11
CA PHE A 102 52.13 25.03 -14.74
C PHE A 102 51.19 26.23 -14.98
N ASP A 103 50.89 26.95 -13.90
CA ASP A 103 50.01 28.11 -13.90
C ASP A 103 50.64 29.29 -14.66
N GLU A 104 49.81 30.15 -15.24
CA GLU A 104 50.23 31.28 -16.09
C GLU A 104 51.20 32.23 -15.37
N TYR A 105 51.08 32.35 -14.04
CA TYR A 105 52.00 33.10 -13.20
C TYR A 105 53.45 32.57 -13.24
N THR A 106 53.60 31.25 -13.27
CA THR A 106 54.92 30.58 -13.34
C THR A 106 55.60 30.89 -14.66
N LEU A 107 54.83 30.90 -15.76
CA LEU A 107 55.31 31.28 -17.09
C LEU A 107 55.78 32.74 -17.12
N TYR A 108 55.02 33.66 -16.51
CA TYR A 108 55.41 35.07 -16.41
C TYR A 108 56.71 35.24 -15.61
N SER A 109 56.84 34.56 -14.47
CA SER A 109 58.02 34.67 -13.62
C SER A 109 59.32 34.27 -14.33
N TYR A 110 59.28 33.19 -15.14
CA TYR A 110 60.43 32.74 -15.92
C TYR A 110 60.88 33.73 -17.00
N LEU A 111 59.94 34.45 -17.62
CA LEU A 111 60.25 35.45 -18.65
C LEU A 111 60.79 36.75 -18.05
N THR A 112 60.41 37.08 -16.81
CA THR A 112 60.94 38.25 -16.09
C THR A 112 62.26 38.01 -15.37
N ASP A 113 62.63 36.75 -15.10
CA ASP A 113 63.92 36.40 -14.47
C ASP A 113 65.12 36.38 -15.45
N GLU A 114 64.90 36.63 -16.76
CA GLU A 114 65.94 36.73 -17.80
C GLU A 114 66.53 38.15 -18.02
N GLU A 115 66.32 39.10 -17.10
CA GLU A 115 66.99 40.43 -17.10
C GLU A 115 68.14 40.52 -16.08
#